data_AF-A0AAD0E1N5-F1
#
_entry.id   AF-A0AAD0E1N5-F1
#
_cell.length_a   1.000
_cell.length_b   1.000
_cell.length_c   1.000
_cell.angle_alpha   90.00
_cell.angle_beta   90.00
_cell.angle_gamma   90.00
#
_symmetry.space_group_name_H-M   'P 1'
#
loop_
_entity.id
_entity.type
_entity.pdbx_description
1 polymer ?
#
loop_
_entity_poly.entity_id
_entity_poly.type
_entity_poly.pdbx_seq_one_letter_code
_entity_poly.pdbx_strand_id
1 'polypeptide(L)'
;MNDTTGLLPLGDEFSPDKLRLARCASGRSLAEIGELLGVTRQYAHKLEINSIPNPGQLKQLCEILNVKESFFFVPRKSGVELEQCHFRSVRASTQTLKKTIAAQVEIFELLVDELDKEVAFPSVDFHAIEEPVTGAGKIEQVAERFRREQGIGLGPLSSVTKLAEKIGVLVVNLADADDRVDAFSLFNKRPLIVRNTSKVNPGRQRFDLAHELGHLVMHQGVETGCRETEEQANQFASALLMPRASFTAEFPAMRGKYLNWPALKDLKLRWKVSFKALIYRARALDLLTADQAKSGFTYLARKGFTKHEEFDELIPMESPLLVQRAIDLLDFSTWSRVLAGAGLTSQMVENQFMLKVPASPLRLIKTGDSQG
;
A
#
# COMPACT_ATOMS: atom_id res chain seq x y z
N MET A 1 16.58 6.41 -49.83
CA MET A 1 15.28 5.93 -49.34
C MET A 1 15.45 4.46 -49.04
N ASN A 2 15.91 4.12 -47.83
CA ASN A 2 16.00 2.73 -47.39
C ASN A 2 14.97 2.52 -46.31
N ASP A 3 13.92 1.85 -46.73
CA ASP A 3 12.82 1.33 -45.97
C ASP A 3 13.37 0.34 -44.92
N THR A 4 13.35 0.75 -43.65
CA THR A 4 13.67 -0.10 -42.50
C THR A 4 12.54 0.00 -41.47
N THR A 5 11.30 0.00 -41.93
CA THR A 5 10.17 -0.37 -41.07
C THR A 5 10.11 -1.90 -40.99
N GLY A 6 10.90 -2.46 -40.07
CA GLY A 6 10.57 -3.76 -39.52
C GLY A 6 9.23 -3.62 -38.81
N LEU A 7 8.18 -4.17 -39.42
CA LEU A 7 6.80 -4.13 -38.95
C LEU A 7 6.70 -4.46 -37.45
N LEU A 8 6.18 -3.51 -36.68
CA LEU A 8 5.65 -3.76 -35.34
C LEU A 8 4.18 -4.19 -35.53
N PRO A 9 3.77 -5.44 -35.21
CA PRO A 9 2.35 -5.79 -35.14
C PRO A 9 1.83 -5.51 -33.70
N LEU A 10 0.66 -4.91 -33.42
CA LEU A 10 -0.49 -4.50 -34.24
C LEU A 10 -1.18 -3.28 -33.57
N GLY A 11 -1.57 -2.29 -34.39
CA GLY A 11 -2.77 -1.46 -34.15
C GLY A 11 -2.55 0.03 -33.95
N ASP A 12 -1.70 0.42 -33.00
CA ASP A 12 -1.48 1.82 -32.59
C ASP A 12 0.02 2.18 -32.57
N GLU A 13 0.36 3.46 -32.65
CA GLU A 13 1.74 3.95 -32.54
C GLU A 13 2.36 3.57 -31.17
N PHE A 14 3.66 3.26 -31.16
CA PHE A 14 4.42 3.01 -29.92
C PHE A 14 4.23 4.17 -28.93
N SER A 15 3.92 3.84 -27.66
CA SER A 15 3.61 4.79 -26.59
C SER A 15 4.85 5.09 -25.72
N PRO A 16 5.57 6.21 -25.93
CA PRO A 16 6.82 6.52 -25.23
C PRO A 16 6.61 6.79 -23.74
N ASP A 17 5.43 7.24 -23.37
CA ASP A 17 5.01 7.49 -22.00
C ASP A 17 4.73 6.19 -21.22
N LYS A 18 4.26 5.12 -21.88
CA LYS A 18 4.20 3.76 -21.30
C LYS A 18 5.60 3.23 -21.02
N LEU A 19 6.58 3.48 -21.90
CA LEU A 19 7.98 3.16 -21.61
C LEU A 19 8.48 3.89 -20.35
N ARG A 20 8.22 5.19 -20.26
CA ARG A 20 8.54 5.98 -19.07
C ARG A 20 7.84 5.45 -17.81
N LEU A 21 6.57 5.07 -17.92
CA LEU A 21 5.79 4.49 -16.82
C LEU A 21 6.45 3.21 -16.30
N ALA A 22 6.71 2.24 -17.18
CA ALA A 22 7.33 0.97 -16.81
C ALA A 22 8.73 1.16 -16.19
N ARG A 23 9.56 2.06 -16.76
CA ARG A 23 10.87 2.39 -16.18
C ARG A 23 10.75 3.02 -14.78
N CYS A 24 9.85 3.99 -14.61
CA CYS A 24 9.64 4.64 -13.32
C CYS A 24 9.15 3.64 -12.27
N ALA A 25 8.22 2.75 -12.64
CA ALA A 25 7.69 1.72 -11.75
C ALA A 25 8.76 0.71 -11.32
N SER A 26 9.68 0.36 -12.23
CA SER A 26 10.81 -0.52 -11.93
C SER A 26 11.93 0.17 -11.12
N GLY A 27 11.77 1.44 -10.74
CA GLY A 27 12.76 2.22 -9.99
C GLY A 27 14.04 2.55 -10.77
N ARG A 28 14.09 2.27 -12.09
CA ARG A 28 15.32 2.40 -12.88
C ARG A 28 15.51 3.83 -13.39
N SER A 29 16.75 4.29 -13.38
CA SER A 29 17.17 5.53 -14.01
C SER A 29 17.34 5.38 -15.52
N LEU A 30 17.32 6.51 -16.24
CA LEU A 30 17.63 6.53 -17.68
C LEU A 30 19.08 6.09 -17.99
N ALA A 31 20.00 6.26 -17.03
CA ALA A 31 21.37 5.81 -17.18
C ALA A 31 21.45 4.27 -17.16
N GLU A 32 20.76 3.64 -16.21
CA GLU A 32 20.69 2.17 -16.11
C GLU A 32 19.98 1.56 -17.31
N ILE A 33 18.91 2.18 -17.83
CA ILE A 33 18.29 1.72 -19.09
C ILE A 33 19.25 1.84 -20.26
N GLY A 34 20.01 2.93 -20.35
CA GLY A 34 21.05 3.10 -21.38
C GLY A 34 22.09 1.96 -21.32
N GLU A 35 22.61 1.69 -20.13
CA GLU A 35 23.58 0.62 -19.90
C GLU A 35 23.03 -0.76 -20.28
N LEU A 36 21.83 -1.11 -19.82
CA LEU A 36 21.19 -2.41 -20.10
C LEU A 36 20.83 -2.61 -21.58
N LEU A 37 20.57 -1.52 -22.31
CA LEU A 37 20.32 -1.55 -23.76
C LEU A 37 21.58 -1.40 -24.61
N GLY A 38 22.74 -1.09 -24.00
CA GLY A 38 23.97 -0.78 -24.74
C GLY A 38 23.91 0.53 -25.55
N VAL A 39 23.17 1.53 -25.06
CA VAL A 39 22.96 2.84 -25.69
C VAL A 39 23.27 3.99 -24.74
N THR A 40 23.39 5.21 -25.27
CA THR A 40 23.60 6.39 -24.42
C THR A 40 22.35 6.73 -23.61
N ARG A 41 22.54 7.35 -22.43
CA ARG A 41 21.43 7.91 -21.63
C ARG A 41 20.54 8.84 -22.45
N GLN A 42 21.12 9.64 -23.34
CA GLN A 42 20.41 10.56 -24.23
C GLN A 42 19.50 9.81 -25.20
N TYR A 43 19.96 8.67 -25.73
CA TYR A 43 19.15 7.84 -26.60
C TYR A 43 18.01 7.14 -25.83
N ALA A 44 18.29 6.61 -24.63
CA ALA A 44 17.24 6.06 -23.76
C ALA A 44 16.14 7.10 -23.43
N HIS A 45 16.54 8.35 -23.17
CA HIS A 45 15.58 9.45 -23.00
C HIS A 45 14.80 9.77 -24.27
N LYS A 46 15.43 9.70 -25.45
CA LYS A 46 14.77 9.91 -26.74
C LYS A 46 13.67 8.88 -27.00
N LEU A 47 13.88 7.62 -26.58
CA LEU A 47 12.87 6.56 -26.64
C LEU A 47 11.63 6.86 -25.78
N GLU A 48 11.77 7.64 -24.69
CA GLU A 48 10.64 8.06 -23.84
C GLU A 48 9.95 9.35 -24.30
N ILE A 49 10.32 9.88 -25.47
CA ILE A 49 9.76 11.13 -25.99
C ILE A 49 9.17 10.93 -27.37
N ASN A 50 9.98 10.54 -28.34
CA ASN A 50 9.59 10.59 -29.75
C ASN A 50 10.40 9.66 -30.67
N SER A 51 10.98 8.59 -30.11
CA SER A 51 11.69 7.59 -30.90
C SER A 51 11.10 6.22 -30.63
N ILE A 52 10.95 5.46 -31.71
CA ILE A 52 10.48 4.09 -31.67
C ILE A 52 11.70 3.17 -31.50
N PRO A 53 11.71 2.25 -30.52
CA PRO A 53 12.79 1.27 -30.39
C PRO A 53 12.75 0.30 -31.57
N ASN A 54 13.92 -0.16 -32.02
CA ASN A 54 13.96 -1.25 -33.01
C ASN A 54 13.50 -2.58 -32.37
N PRO A 55 13.18 -3.63 -33.17
CA PRO A 55 12.64 -4.88 -32.62
C PRO A 55 13.53 -5.55 -31.56
N GLY A 56 14.86 -5.46 -31.69
CA GLY A 56 15.79 -5.99 -30.69
C GLY A 56 15.74 -5.22 -29.37
N GLN A 57 15.72 -3.88 -29.45
CA GLN A 57 15.59 -3.01 -28.28
C GLN A 57 14.24 -3.20 -27.59
N LEU A 58 13.16 -3.35 -28.34
CA LEU A 58 11.81 -3.57 -27.81
C LEU A 58 11.75 -4.87 -26.99
N LYS A 59 12.34 -5.95 -27.52
CA LYS A 59 12.44 -7.22 -26.79
C LYS A 59 13.23 -7.08 -25.49
N GLN A 60 14.40 -6.42 -25.55
CA GLN A 60 15.20 -6.16 -24.35
C GLN A 60 14.46 -5.32 -23.32
N LEU A 61 13.72 -4.28 -23.76
CA LEU A 61 12.90 -3.45 -22.88
C LEU A 61 11.81 -4.26 -22.17
N CYS A 62 11.14 -5.18 -22.88
CA CYS A 62 10.15 -6.08 -22.26
C CYS A 62 10.77 -6.94 -21.16
N GLU A 63 11.95 -7.50 -21.40
CA GLU A 63 12.69 -8.33 -20.44
C GLU A 63 13.18 -7.51 -19.23
N ILE A 64 13.76 -6.33 -19.46
CA ILE A 64 14.29 -5.45 -18.39
C ILE A 64 13.18 -4.94 -17.47
N LEU A 65 12.03 -4.60 -18.05
CA LEU A 65 10.92 -3.95 -17.37
C LEU A 65 9.81 -4.93 -16.95
N ASN A 66 9.96 -6.22 -17.26
CA ASN A 66 8.99 -7.28 -16.96
C ASN A 66 7.57 -6.97 -17.48
N VAL A 67 7.45 -6.37 -18.65
CA VAL A 67 6.16 -6.10 -19.32
C VAL A 67 6.03 -6.89 -20.61
N LYS A 68 4.80 -7.10 -21.07
CA LYS A 68 4.54 -7.66 -22.40
C LYS A 68 4.72 -6.56 -23.46
N GLU A 69 5.04 -6.96 -24.68
CA GLU A 69 5.15 -6.02 -25.81
C GLU A 69 3.88 -5.19 -25.99
N SER A 70 2.70 -5.79 -25.83
CA SER A 70 1.40 -5.12 -25.90
C SER A 70 1.25 -3.93 -24.96
N PHE A 71 2.02 -3.89 -23.86
CA PHE A 71 2.02 -2.76 -22.93
C PHE A 71 2.44 -1.45 -23.60
N PHE A 72 3.31 -1.50 -24.60
CA PHE A 72 3.81 -0.29 -25.28
C PHE A 72 2.94 0.17 -26.45
N PHE A 73 1.87 -0.56 -26.78
CA PHE A 73 0.99 -0.28 -27.91
C PHE A 73 -0.46 -0.05 -27.46
N VAL A 74 -0.62 0.50 -26.25
CA VAL A 74 -1.91 0.92 -25.70
C VAL A 74 -1.75 2.34 -25.17
N PRO A 75 -2.63 3.29 -25.56
CA PRO A 75 -2.58 4.65 -25.05
C PRO A 75 -2.65 4.68 -23.52
N ARG A 76 -1.80 5.50 -22.90
CA ARG A 76 -1.90 5.80 -21.47
C ARG A 76 -3.10 6.74 -21.25
N LYS A 77 -4.11 6.28 -20.52
CA LYS A 77 -5.35 7.06 -20.31
C LYS A 77 -5.10 8.32 -19.49
N SER A 78 -4.62 8.16 -18.27
CA SER A 78 -4.34 9.26 -17.33
C SER A 78 -3.34 8.75 -16.29
N GLY A 79 -2.37 9.58 -15.93
CA GLY A 79 -1.41 9.22 -14.89
C GLY A 79 -2.01 9.36 -13.50
N VAL A 80 -1.48 8.59 -12.54
CA VAL A 80 -1.80 8.81 -11.12
C VAL A 80 -1.06 10.07 -10.65
N GLU A 81 -1.81 11.12 -10.31
CA GLU A 81 -1.26 12.33 -9.70
C GLU A 81 -1.21 12.16 -8.17
N LEU A 82 0.00 12.15 -7.63
CA LEU A 82 0.21 11.99 -6.19
C LEU A 82 -0.18 13.24 -5.38
N GLU A 83 -0.52 14.37 -6.01
CA GLU A 83 -1.01 15.54 -5.30
C GLU A 83 -2.39 15.33 -4.65
N GLN A 84 -3.19 14.37 -5.14
CA GLN A 84 -4.56 14.09 -4.64
C GLN A 84 -4.63 13.08 -3.49
N CYS A 85 -3.48 12.79 -2.88
CA CYS A 85 -3.29 11.59 -2.10
C CYS A 85 -2.90 11.93 -0.67
N HIS A 86 -3.25 11.07 0.27
CA HIS A 86 -3.08 11.38 1.67
C HIS A 86 -1.64 11.09 2.14
N PHE A 87 -0.73 12.01 1.80
CA PHE A 87 0.72 11.83 1.95
C PHE A 87 1.35 12.70 3.03
N ARG A 88 1.64 12.13 4.20
CA ARG A 88 2.63 12.71 5.13
C ARG A 88 4.05 12.24 4.86
N SER A 89 4.24 10.92 4.74
CA SER A 89 5.56 10.27 4.67
C SER A 89 6.30 10.60 3.38
N VAL A 90 5.57 10.76 2.29
CA VAL A 90 6.10 11.04 0.94
C VAL A 90 6.41 12.53 0.71
N ARG A 91 5.88 13.48 1.50
CA ARG A 91 6.24 14.91 1.36
C ARG A 91 7.73 15.16 1.63
N ALA A 92 8.32 14.42 2.56
CA ALA A 92 9.75 14.46 2.86
C ALA A 92 10.61 13.61 1.90
N SER A 93 9.98 12.90 0.96
CA SER A 93 10.67 12.02 0.02
C SER A 93 11.11 12.72 -1.26
N THR A 94 12.03 12.09 -2.00
CA THR A 94 12.55 12.65 -3.25
C THR A 94 11.48 12.64 -4.34
N GLN A 95 11.57 13.57 -5.29
CA GLN A 95 10.70 13.58 -6.48
C GLN A 95 10.79 12.28 -7.28
N THR A 96 11.95 11.62 -7.26
CA THR A 96 12.13 10.30 -7.88
C THR A 96 11.27 9.25 -7.20
N LEU A 97 11.28 9.17 -5.86
CA LEU A 97 10.48 8.19 -5.13
C LEU A 97 8.98 8.39 -5.40
N LYS A 98 8.51 9.65 -5.38
CA LYS A 98 7.13 9.99 -5.75
C LYS A 98 6.75 9.42 -7.11
N LYS A 99 7.57 9.67 -8.13
CA LYS A 99 7.31 9.16 -9.49
C LYS A 99 7.30 7.64 -9.57
N THR A 100 8.18 6.97 -8.82
CA THR A 100 8.21 5.50 -8.77
C THR A 100 6.96 4.94 -8.13
N ILE A 101 6.55 5.47 -6.97
CA ILE A 101 5.33 5.05 -6.28
C ILE A 101 4.10 5.29 -7.16
N ALA A 102 3.99 6.47 -7.78
CA ALA A 102 2.89 6.80 -8.70
C ALA A 102 2.80 5.79 -9.85
N ALA A 103 3.94 5.46 -10.45
CA ALA A 103 4.03 4.50 -11.54
C ALA A 103 3.68 3.07 -11.10
N GLN A 104 4.10 2.65 -9.90
CA GLN A 104 3.76 1.34 -9.34
C GLN A 104 2.26 1.22 -9.06
N VAL A 105 1.65 2.27 -8.50
CA VAL A 105 0.20 2.35 -8.27
C VAL A 105 -0.55 2.28 -9.59
N GLU A 106 -0.14 3.02 -10.61
CA GLU A 106 -0.79 3.00 -11.91
C GLU A 106 -0.71 1.62 -12.58
N ILE A 107 0.44 0.95 -12.51
CA ILE A 107 0.58 -0.43 -13.00
C ILE A 107 -0.31 -1.40 -12.20
N PHE A 108 -0.43 -1.20 -10.89
CA PHE A 108 -1.32 -1.99 -10.06
C PHE A 108 -2.79 -1.78 -10.42
N GLU A 109 -3.21 -0.54 -10.70
CA GLU A 109 -4.56 -0.24 -11.17
C GLU A 109 -4.86 -0.92 -12.52
N LEU A 110 -3.89 -1.02 -13.44
CA LEU A 110 -4.06 -1.80 -14.68
C LEU A 110 -4.32 -3.29 -14.41
N LEU A 111 -3.62 -3.88 -13.45
CA LEU A 111 -3.85 -5.27 -13.05
C LEU A 111 -5.25 -5.44 -12.44
N VAL A 112 -5.63 -4.55 -11.53
CA VAL A 112 -6.93 -4.58 -10.86
C VAL A 112 -8.08 -4.39 -11.86
N ASP A 113 -7.93 -3.49 -12.84
CA ASP A 113 -8.93 -3.25 -13.88
C ASP A 113 -9.21 -4.48 -14.74
N GLU A 114 -8.19 -5.29 -15.02
CA GLU A 114 -8.39 -6.58 -15.72
C GLU A 114 -8.95 -7.66 -14.80
N LEU A 115 -8.56 -7.67 -13.53
CA LEU A 115 -9.13 -8.60 -12.54
C LEU A 115 -10.62 -8.34 -12.30
N ASP A 116 -11.05 -7.08 -12.24
CA ASP A 116 -12.44 -6.67 -11.97
C ASP A 116 -13.40 -7.10 -13.08
N LYS A 117 -12.89 -7.43 -14.29
CA LYS A 117 -13.68 -8.01 -15.39
C LYS A 117 -13.99 -9.49 -15.18
N GLU A 118 -13.16 -10.19 -14.41
CA GLU A 118 -13.26 -11.64 -14.18
C GLU A 118 -13.81 -11.97 -12.78
N VAL A 119 -13.52 -11.11 -11.79
CA VAL A 119 -13.91 -11.29 -10.38
C VAL A 119 -14.47 -9.99 -9.81
N ALA A 120 -15.69 -10.03 -9.30
CA ALA A 120 -16.30 -8.87 -8.65
C ALA A 120 -15.66 -8.58 -7.28
N PHE A 121 -14.97 -7.45 -7.16
CA PHE A 121 -14.49 -6.97 -5.87
C PHE A 121 -15.63 -6.40 -5.00
N PRO A 122 -15.57 -6.48 -3.65
CA PRO A 122 -16.57 -5.90 -2.76
C PRO A 122 -16.84 -4.43 -3.09
N SER A 123 -18.08 -3.95 -3.05
CA SER A 123 -18.34 -2.51 -3.24
C SER A 123 -17.69 -1.68 -2.15
N VAL A 124 -17.39 -0.41 -2.44
CA VAL A 124 -16.94 0.55 -1.42
C VAL A 124 -18.09 0.79 -0.45
N ASP A 125 -17.91 0.37 0.80
CA ASP A 125 -18.97 0.34 1.82
C ASP A 125 -18.57 1.14 3.06
N PHE A 126 -18.33 2.43 2.86
CA PHE A 126 -18.19 3.40 3.95
C PHE A 126 -18.56 4.80 3.46
N HIS A 127 -19.09 5.62 4.37
CA HIS A 127 -19.46 7.00 4.07
C HIS A 127 -18.30 7.94 4.40
N ALA A 128 -17.81 8.62 3.38
CA ALA A 128 -16.92 9.74 3.55
C ALA A 128 -17.62 10.87 4.31
N ILE A 129 -16.88 11.60 5.12
CA ILE A 129 -17.41 12.79 5.78
C ILE A 129 -17.19 13.99 4.87
N GLU A 130 -18.28 14.60 4.44
CA GLU A 130 -18.25 15.77 3.56
C GLU A 130 -17.86 17.06 4.30
N GLU A 131 -18.14 17.13 5.61
CA GLU A 131 -17.83 18.30 6.42
C GLU A 131 -16.48 18.16 7.14
N PRO A 132 -15.68 19.24 7.25
CA PRO A 132 -14.49 19.27 8.09
C PRO A 132 -14.79 18.76 9.52
N VAL A 133 -14.00 17.79 9.94
CA VAL A 133 -14.11 17.20 11.28
C VAL A 133 -13.13 17.91 12.21
N THR A 134 -13.60 18.90 12.95
CA THR A 134 -12.77 19.61 13.94
C THR A 134 -13.11 19.16 15.36
N GLY A 135 -12.06 18.97 16.17
CA GLY A 135 -12.16 18.63 17.59
C GLY A 135 -12.19 17.12 17.89
N ALA A 136 -11.46 16.74 18.94
CA ALA A 136 -11.27 15.34 19.34
C ALA A 136 -12.59 14.59 19.62
N GLY A 137 -13.61 15.28 20.17
CA GLY A 137 -14.92 14.70 20.42
C GLY A 137 -15.66 14.31 19.14
N LYS A 138 -15.56 15.11 18.07
CA LYS A 138 -16.20 14.79 16.78
C LYS A 138 -15.49 13.61 16.12
N ILE A 139 -14.16 13.55 16.18
CA ILE A 139 -13.36 12.45 15.62
C ILE A 139 -13.65 11.12 16.32
N GLU A 140 -13.86 11.13 17.64
CA GLU A 140 -14.32 9.96 18.39
C GLU A 140 -15.69 9.47 17.90
N GLN A 141 -16.66 10.38 17.77
CA GLN A 141 -17.99 10.03 17.26
C GLN A 141 -17.93 9.46 15.85
N VAL A 142 -17.01 9.96 15.02
CA VAL A 142 -16.76 9.44 13.67
C VAL A 142 -16.23 8.00 13.72
N ALA A 143 -15.22 7.72 14.54
CA ALA A 143 -14.71 6.36 14.71
C ALA A 143 -15.76 5.41 15.30
N GLU A 144 -16.54 5.85 16.28
CA GLU A 144 -17.63 5.07 16.87
C GLU A 144 -18.78 4.81 15.87
N ARG A 145 -19.14 5.82 15.06
CA ARG A 145 -20.10 5.65 13.97
C ARG A 145 -19.60 4.64 12.95
N PHE A 146 -18.36 4.78 12.49
CA PHE A 146 -17.75 3.82 11.57
C PHE A 146 -17.78 2.39 12.15
N ARG A 147 -17.44 2.22 13.44
CA ARG A 147 -17.54 0.91 14.10
C ARG A 147 -18.95 0.32 14.11
N ARG A 148 -19.97 1.17 14.30
CA ARG A 148 -21.38 0.77 14.32
C ARG A 148 -21.87 0.40 12.92
N GLU A 149 -21.59 1.22 11.91
CA GLU A 149 -21.95 0.96 10.51
C GLU A 149 -21.34 -0.34 10.01
N GLN A 150 -20.10 -0.63 10.40
CA GLN A 150 -19.39 -1.85 9.99
C GLN A 150 -19.69 -3.09 10.85
N GLY A 151 -20.53 -2.97 11.87
CA GLY A 151 -20.93 -4.07 12.75
C GLY A 151 -19.79 -4.67 13.59
N ILE A 152 -18.76 -3.88 13.91
CA ILE A 152 -17.56 -4.33 14.62
C ILE A 152 -17.81 -4.50 16.13
N GLY A 153 -18.80 -3.78 16.67
CA GLY A 153 -19.06 -3.72 18.12
C GLY A 153 -18.02 -2.88 18.86
N LEU A 154 -17.76 -3.18 20.13
CA LEU A 154 -16.82 -2.42 20.98
C LEU A 154 -15.54 -3.20 21.36
N GLY A 155 -15.39 -4.45 20.90
CA GLY A 155 -14.20 -5.27 21.18
C GLY A 155 -13.00 -4.96 20.28
N PRO A 156 -11.83 -5.60 20.53
CA PRO A 156 -10.66 -5.48 19.67
C PRO A 156 -10.94 -5.90 18.22
N LEU A 157 -10.34 -5.19 17.27
CA LEU A 157 -10.39 -5.58 15.85
C LEU A 157 -9.60 -6.87 15.62
N SER A 158 -10.24 -7.88 15.04
CA SER A 158 -9.58 -9.15 14.71
C SER A 158 -8.45 -8.94 13.71
N SER A 159 -8.71 -8.17 12.64
CA SER A 159 -7.76 -7.66 11.67
C SER A 159 -8.24 -6.33 11.08
N VAL A 160 -7.35 -5.33 11.02
CA VAL A 160 -7.62 -4.02 10.39
C VAL A 160 -7.58 -4.16 8.86
N THR A 161 -6.65 -4.97 8.35
CA THR A 161 -6.49 -5.26 6.92
C THR A 161 -7.75 -5.90 6.34
N LYS A 162 -8.27 -6.96 7.00
CA LYS A 162 -9.51 -7.61 6.55
C LYS A 162 -10.72 -6.69 6.63
N LEU A 163 -10.75 -5.78 7.61
CA LEU A 163 -11.80 -4.77 7.70
C LEU A 163 -11.76 -3.84 6.49
N ALA A 164 -10.58 -3.29 6.15
CA ALA A 164 -10.40 -2.44 4.98
C ALA A 164 -10.83 -3.16 3.69
N GLU A 165 -10.37 -4.40 3.49
CA GLU A 165 -10.72 -5.20 2.32
C GLU A 165 -12.21 -5.53 2.24
N LYS A 166 -12.85 -5.83 3.38
CA LYS A 166 -14.29 -6.10 3.45
C LYS A 166 -15.12 -4.92 2.94
N ILE A 167 -14.70 -3.69 3.27
CA ILE A 167 -15.41 -2.45 2.88
C ILE A 167 -14.99 -1.92 1.50
N GLY A 168 -14.32 -2.75 0.70
CA GLY A 168 -13.95 -2.44 -0.69
C GLY A 168 -12.65 -1.65 -0.87
N VAL A 169 -11.89 -1.41 0.20
CA VAL A 169 -10.55 -0.78 0.15
C VAL A 169 -9.51 -1.83 -0.22
N LEU A 170 -8.81 -1.61 -1.32
CA LEU A 170 -7.69 -2.47 -1.72
C LEU A 170 -6.51 -2.19 -0.79
N VAL A 171 -5.80 -3.24 -0.38
CA VAL A 171 -4.56 -3.11 0.38
C VAL A 171 -3.47 -3.84 -0.38
N VAL A 172 -2.39 -3.16 -0.72
CA VAL A 172 -1.26 -3.76 -1.46
C VAL A 172 0.05 -3.47 -0.75
N ASN A 173 0.94 -4.45 -0.78
CA ASN A 173 2.31 -4.27 -0.36
C ASN A 173 3.17 -4.03 -1.61
N LEU A 174 4.01 -2.99 -1.61
CA LEU A 174 4.97 -2.75 -2.69
C LEU A 174 6.36 -3.23 -2.27
N ALA A 175 7.03 -3.96 -3.16
CA ALA A 175 8.42 -4.32 -2.98
C ALA A 175 9.32 -3.09 -3.14
N ASP A 176 10.47 -3.10 -2.45
CA ASP A 176 11.49 -2.04 -2.49
C ASP A 176 10.98 -0.63 -2.18
N ALA A 177 9.86 -0.54 -1.45
CA ALA A 177 9.39 0.73 -0.93
C ALA A 177 10.43 1.29 0.06
N ASP A 178 10.80 2.55 -0.14
CA ASP A 178 11.76 3.26 0.71
C ASP A 178 11.27 3.29 2.16
N ASP A 179 12.13 2.97 3.13
CA ASP A 179 11.83 2.96 4.58
C ASP A 179 11.25 4.28 5.12
N ARG A 180 11.39 5.37 4.35
CA ARG A 180 10.80 6.69 4.65
C ARG A 180 9.29 6.73 4.42
N VAL A 181 8.72 5.76 3.71
CA VAL A 181 7.28 5.66 3.38
C VAL A 181 6.71 4.42 4.05
N ASP A 182 5.90 4.62 5.08
CA ASP A 182 5.37 3.53 5.92
C ASP A 182 4.11 2.92 5.29
N ALA A 183 3.14 3.79 5.04
CA ALA A 183 1.92 3.54 4.31
C ALA A 183 1.42 4.89 3.75
N PHE A 184 0.46 4.81 2.83
CA PHE A 184 -0.34 5.94 2.38
C PHE A 184 -1.63 5.43 1.73
N SER A 185 -2.61 6.32 1.58
CA SER A 185 -3.89 6.03 0.96
C SER A 185 -4.22 6.97 -0.20
N LEU A 186 -5.01 6.42 -1.11
CA LEU A 186 -5.42 7.05 -2.37
C LEU A 186 -6.92 6.83 -2.55
N PHE A 187 -7.61 7.86 -3.03
CA PHE A 187 -9.00 7.75 -3.44
C PHE A 187 -9.13 8.06 -4.93
N ASN A 188 -8.89 7.05 -5.77
CA ASN A 188 -9.07 7.11 -7.22
C ASN A 188 -10.39 6.41 -7.61
N LYS A 189 -10.36 5.53 -8.63
CA LYS A 189 -11.49 4.69 -9.03
C LYS A 189 -11.98 3.80 -7.87
N ARG A 190 -11.06 3.31 -7.05
CA ARG A 190 -11.32 2.50 -5.85
C ARG A 190 -10.31 2.89 -4.77
N PRO A 191 -10.72 2.99 -3.49
CA PRO A 191 -9.79 3.34 -2.43
C PRO A 191 -8.70 2.28 -2.30
N LEU A 192 -7.46 2.74 -2.20
CA LEU A 192 -6.26 1.91 -2.13
C LEU A 192 -5.40 2.37 -0.96
N ILE A 193 -4.97 1.43 -0.13
CA ILE A 193 -3.92 1.62 0.87
C ILE A 193 -2.68 0.87 0.39
N VAL A 194 -1.60 1.62 0.22
CA VAL A 194 -0.30 1.09 -0.12
C VAL A 194 0.54 1.00 1.14
N ARG A 195 1.22 -0.14 1.33
CA ARG A 195 2.03 -0.42 2.51
C ARG A 195 3.45 -0.77 2.12
N ASN A 196 4.39 -0.32 2.93
CA ASN A 196 5.75 -0.82 2.93
C ASN A 196 5.88 -2.01 3.89
N THR A 197 6.52 -3.08 3.43
CA THR A 197 6.76 -4.30 4.23
C THR A 197 8.06 -4.27 5.02
N SER A 198 8.85 -3.20 4.94
CA SER A 198 10.12 -3.12 5.66
C SER A 198 10.00 -3.09 7.18
N LYS A 199 8.81 -2.76 7.71
CA LYS A 199 8.55 -2.69 9.15
C LYS A 199 7.93 -3.96 9.71
N VAL A 200 8.69 -4.62 10.57
CA VAL A 200 8.29 -5.84 11.30
C VAL A 200 7.70 -5.49 12.67
N ASN A 201 6.69 -4.60 12.71
CA ASN A 201 5.98 -4.26 13.95
C ASN A 201 4.46 -4.34 13.76
N PRO A 202 3.77 -5.33 14.33
CA PRO A 202 2.34 -5.56 14.10
C PRO A 202 1.45 -4.47 14.70
N GLY A 203 1.81 -3.92 15.86
CA GLY A 203 1.04 -2.83 16.49
C GLY A 203 1.10 -1.55 15.66
N ARG A 204 2.29 -1.23 15.12
CA ARG A 204 2.48 -0.10 14.21
C ARG A 204 1.77 -0.32 12.88
N GLN A 205 1.91 -1.51 12.29
CA GLN A 205 1.21 -1.88 11.06
C GLN A 205 -0.31 -1.64 11.18
N ARG A 206 -0.92 -2.10 12.28
CA ARG A 206 -2.36 -1.92 12.53
C ARG A 206 -2.72 -0.46 12.73
N PHE A 207 -1.88 0.30 13.41
CA PHE A 207 -2.08 1.74 13.63
C PHE A 207 -1.98 2.52 12.31
N ASP A 208 -0.97 2.25 11.49
CA ASP A 208 -0.77 2.89 10.20
C ASP A 208 -1.95 2.59 9.27
N LEU A 209 -2.41 1.35 9.20
CA LEU A 209 -3.64 0.98 8.46
C LEU A 209 -4.89 1.72 8.95
N ALA A 210 -5.08 1.81 10.26
CA ALA A 210 -6.22 2.52 10.85
C ALA A 210 -6.12 4.05 10.63
N HIS A 211 -4.90 4.57 10.55
CA HIS A 211 -4.60 5.97 10.22
C HIS A 211 -4.96 6.26 8.76
N GLU A 212 -4.55 5.41 7.83
CA GLU A 212 -4.93 5.53 6.41
C GLU A 212 -6.44 5.39 6.20
N LEU A 213 -7.11 4.48 6.92
CA LEU A 213 -8.58 4.44 6.93
C LEU A 213 -9.19 5.75 7.44
N GLY A 214 -8.57 6.39 8.44
CA GLY A 214 -9.00 7.71 8.93
C GLY A 214 -8.93 8.79 7.85
N HIS A 215 -7.88 8.76 7.03
CA HIS A 215 -7.79 9.64 5.85
C HIS A 215 -8.89 9.36 4.84
N LEU A 216 -9.08 8.09 4.45
CA LEU A 216 -10.13 7.71 3.52
C LEU A 216 -11.54 8.07 4.02
N VAL A 217 -11.79 8.02 5.33
CA VAL A 217 -13.10 8.33 5.91
C VAL A 217 -13.32 9.84 6.06
N MET A 218 -12.32 10.59 6.52
CA MET A 218 -12.50 11.98 6.96
C MET A 218 -12.00 13.05 5.99
N HIS A 219 -11.14 12.69 5.03
CA HIS A 219 -10.37 13.68 4.27
C HIS A 219 -10.52 13.56 2.74
N GLN A 220 -11.54 12.88 2.22
CA GLN A 220 -11.73 12.76 0.77
C GLN A 220 -11.85 14.14 0.10
N GLY A 221 -11.08 14.36 -0.97
CA GLY A 221 -11.05 15.63 -1.69
C GLY A 221 -10.37 16.79 -0.95
N VAL A 222 -9.76 16.53 0.22
CA VAL A 222 -8.99 17.51 0.98
C VAL A 222 -7.50 17.22 0.81
N GLU A 223 -6.71 18.25 0.55
CA GLU A 223 -5.25 18.15 0.58
C GLU A 223 -4.79 17.86 2.02
N THR A 224 -4.18 16.70 2.25
CA THR A 224 -3.67 16.32 3.59
C THR A 224 -2.14 16.36 3.65
N GLY A 225 -1.60 16.04 4.83
CA GLY A 225 -0.18 16.16 5.14
C GLY A 225 0.17 17.44 5.91
N CYS A 226 -0.84 18.26 6.24
CA CYS A 226 -0.70 19.31 7.24
C CYS A 226 -0.84 18.72 8.66
N ARG A 227 -0.25 19.38 9.67
CA ARG A 227 -0.24 18.90 11.05
C ARG A 227 -1.64 18.53 11.57
N GLU A 228 -2.65 19.31 11.19
CA GLU A 228 -4.03 19.10 11.62
C GLU A 228 -4.61 17.78 11.07
N THR A 229 -4.62 17.58 9.75
CA THR A 229 -5.16 16.35 9.13
C THR A 229 -4.48 15.07 9.65
N GLU A 230 -3.19 15.16 9.95
CA GLU A 230 -2.41 14.06 10.51
C GLU A 230 -2.77 13.78 11.98
N GLU A 231 -2.95 14.83 12.78
CA GLU A 231 -3.44 14.70 14.15
C GLU A 231 -4.86 14.14 14.18
N GLN A 232 -5.71 14.50 13.21
CA GLN A 232 -7.07 13.97 13.07
C GLN A 232 -7.05 12.48 12.72
N ALA A 233 -6.27 12.06 11.72
CA ALA A 233 -6.13 10.65 11.34
C ALA A 233 -5.54 9.79 12.47
N ASN A 234 -4.57 10.31 13.23
CA ASN A 234 -4.04 9.65 14.43
C ASN A 234 -5.11 9.48 15.52
N GLN A 235 -5.95 10.48 15.74
CA GLN A 235 -7.05 10.41 16.71
C GLN A 235 -8.10 9.39 16.28
N PHE A 236 -8.46 9.38 14.98
CA PHE A 236 -9.37 8.39 14.42
C PHE A 236 -8.81 6.97 14.57
N ALA A 237 -7.55 6.74 14.20
CA ALA A 237 -6.90 5.44 14.36
C ALA A 237 -6.93 4.94 15.81
N SER A 238 -6.58 5.82 16.75
CA SER A 238 -6.60 5.54 18.18
C SER A 238 -8.00 5.17 18.69
N ALA A 239 -9.02 5.93 18.27
CA ALA A 239 -10.43 5.69 18.63
C ALA A 239 -11.01 4.44 17.97
N LEU A 240 -10.68 4.19 16.69
CA LEU A 240 -11.11 3.01 15.93
C LEU A 240 -10.54 1.74 16.55
N LEU A 241 -9.25 1.73 16.88
CA LEU A 241 -8.60 0.56 17.48
C LEU A 241 -9.03 0.34 18.92
N MET A 242 -9.21 1.41 19.70
CA MET A 242 -9.47 1.37 21.14
C MET A 242 -10.69 2.25 21.49
N PRO A 243 -11.93 1.79 21.26
CA PRO A 243 -13.14 2.59 21.50
C PRO A 243 -13.23 3.00 22.97
N ARG A 244 -13.65 4.24 23.21
CA ARG A 244 -13.63 4.90 24.53
C ARG A 244 -14.26 4.03 25.62
N ALA A 245 -15.49 3.56 25.38
CA ALA A 245 -16.26 2.81 26.37
C ALA A 245 -15.52 1.56 26.87
N SER A 246 -15.01 0.72 25.97
CA SER A 246 -14.29 -0.51 26.35
C SER A 246 -12.90 -0.22 26.87
N PHE A 247 -12.17 0.73 26.27
CA PHE A 247 -10.82 1.06 26.71
C PHE A 247 -10.83 1.61 28.15
N THR A 248 -11.72 2.55 28.46
CA THR A 248 -11.85 3.12 29.82
C THR A 248 -12.25 2.05 30.84
N ALA A 249 -13.12 1.11 30.49
CA ALA A 249 -13.54 0.05 31.38
C ALA A 249 -12.43 -0.98 31.67
N GLU A 250 -11.55 -1.24 30.69
CA GLU A 250 -10.47 -2.23 30.80
C GLU A 250 -9.15 -1.62 31.30
N PHE A 251 -8.96 -0.31 31.18
CA PHE A 251 -7.70 0.33 31.54
C PHE A 251 -7.38 0.15 33.03
N PRO A 252 -6.17 -0.31 33.40
CA PRO A 252 -5.86 -0.63 34.77
C PRO A 252 -5.92 0.60 35.67
N ALA A 253 -6.52 0.43 36.86
CA ALA A 253 -6.55 1.47 37.87
C ALA A 253 -5.11 1.88 38.26
N MET A 254 -4.88 3.19 38.31
CA MET A 254 -3.58 3.74 38.66
C MET A 254 -3.35 3.68 40.17
N ARG A 255 -2.17 3.21 40.59
CA ARG A 255 -1.71 3.25 41.99
C ARG A 255 -0.53 4.21 42.08
N GLY A 256 -0.82 5.47 42.42
CA GLY A 256 0.18 6.52 42.52
C GLY A 256 0.73 6.96 41.15
N LYS A 257 2.05 7.13 41.05
CA LYS A 257 2.70 7.73 39.86
C LYS A 257 3.15 6.71 38.81
N TYR A 258 3.10 5.41 39.09
CA TYR A 258 3.67 4.38 38.24
C TYR A 258 2.59 3.64 37.44
N LEU A 259 2.92 3.29 36.19
CA LEU A 259 2.08 2.48 35.32
C LEU A 259 2.17 1.00 35.71
N ASN A 260 1.04 0.29 35.63
CA ASN A 260 0.99 -1.15 35.83
C ASN A 260 1.39 -1.87 34.53
N TRP A 261 2.70 -2.09 34.33
CA TRP A 261 3.24 -2.71 33.12
C TRP A 261 2.71 -4.13 32.84
N PRO A 262 2.56 -5.04 33.82
CA PRO A 262 1.89 -6.31 33.60
C PRO A 262 0.48 -6.16 33.02
N ALA A 263 -0.34 -5.27 33.58
CA ALA A 263 -1.68 -5.04 33.03
C ALA A 263 -1.66 -4.37 31.65
N LEU A 264 -0.72 -3.45 31.40
CA LEU A 264 -0.54 -2.85 30.07
C LEU A 264 -0.10 -3.89 29.03
N LYS A 265 0.68 -4.91 29.42
CA LYS A 265 1.04 -6.02 28.53
C LYS A 265 -0.22 -6.78 28.12
N ASP A 266 -1.09 -7.10 29.07
CA ASP A 266 -2.34 -7.82 28.77
C ASP A 266 -3.24 -6.98 27.84
N LEU A 267 -3.34 -5.67 28.07
CA LEU A 267 -4.05 -4.75 27.18
C LEU A 267 -3.41 -4.68 25.78
N LYS A 268 -2.09 -4.59 25.68
CA LYS A 268 -1.34 -4.58 24.40
C LYS A 268 -1.67 -5.81 23.58
N LEU A 269 -1.64 -7.00 24.19
CA LEU A 269 -1.93 -8.26 23.51
C LEU A 269 -3.40 -8.37 23.12
N ARG A 270 -4.32 -7.93 23.98
CA ARG A 270 -5.77 -7.94 23.71
C ARG A 270 -6.15 -7.00 22.56
N TRP A 271 -5.69 -5.75 22.61
CA TRP A 271 -6.01 -4.72 21.62
C TRP A 271 -5.11 -4.77 20.38
N LYS A 272 -4.00 -5.51 20.45
CA LYS A 272 -3.00 -5.69 19.39
C LYS A 272 -2.39 -4.35 18.93
N VAL A 273 -1.94 -3.57 19.90
CA VAL A 273 -1.37 -2.21 19.69
C VAL A 273 -0.03 -2.06 20.41
N SER A 274 0.69 -0.96 20.20
CA SER A 274 1.92 -0.69 20.95
C SER A 274 1.67 -0.15 22.36
N PHE A 275 2.62 -0.27 23.29
CA PHE A 275 2.51 0.42 24.59
C PHE A 275 2.41 1.94 24.40
N LYS A 276 3.11 2.47 23.39
CA LYS A 276 3.03 3.88 23.01
C LYS A 276 1.59 4.28 22.67
N ALA A 277 0.87 3.48 21.86
CA ALA A 277 -0.53 3.72 21.53
C ALA A 277 -1.43 3.68 22.77
N LEU A 278 -1.24 2.71 23.67
CA LEU A 278 -1.99 2.64 24.95
C LEU A 278 -1.81 3.91 25.79
N ILE A 279 -0.57 4.40 25.94
CA ILE A 279 -0.28 5.60 26.73
C ILE A 279 -0.92 6.83 26.09
N TYR A 280 -0.82 6.99 24.77
CA TYR A 280 -1.50 8.10 24.08
C TYR A 280 -3.01 8.03 24.24
N ARG A 281 -3.62 6.84 24.07
CA ARG A 281 -5.06 6.67 24.23
C ARG A 281 -5.51 7.00 25.64
N ALA A 282 -4.82 6.47 26.64
CA ALA A 282 -5.13 6.73 28.04
C ALA A 282 -4.97 8.21 28.41
N ARG A 283 -3.98 8.90 27.83
CA ARG A 283 -3.83 10.35 28.00
C ARG A 283 -4.96 11.13 27.32
N ALA A 284 -5.36 10.75 26.11
CA ALA A 284 -6.43 11.39 25.36
C ALA A 284 -7.83 11.21 26.01
N LEU A 285 -7.99 10.17 26.84
CA LEU A 285 -9.20 9.88 27.61
C LEU A 285 -9.11 10.34 29.08
N ASP A 286 -8.09 11.13 29.43
CA ASP A 286 -7.83 11.63 30.79
C ASP A 286 -7.69 10.54 31.87
N LEU A 287 -7.37 9.30 31.47
CA LEU A 287 -7.06 8.19 32.38
C LEU A 287 -5.64 8.30 32.94
N LEU A 288 -4.76 9.04 32.24
CA LEU A 288 -3.42 9.40 32.68
C LEU A 288 -3.25 10.92 32.70
N THR A 289 -2.58 11.41 33.73
CA THR A 289 -2.06 12.78 33.75
C THR A 289 -0.87 12.94 32.79
N ALA A 290 -0.52 14.18 32.47
CA ALA A 290 0.64 14.48 31.62
C ALA A 290 1.95 13.90 32.19
N ASP A 291 2.13 13.96 33.52
CA ASP A 291 3.32 13.44 34.20
C ASP A 291 3.38 11.90 34.15
N GLN A 292 2.24 11.23 34.32
CA GLN A 292 2.18 9.77 34.21
C GLN A 292 2.49 9.31 32.78
N ALA A 293 1.91 9.96 31.78
CA ALA A 293 2.21 9.67 30.37
C ALA A 293 3.70 9.91 30.05
N LYS A 294 4.27 11.03 30.51
CA LYS A 294 5.70 11.34 30.38
C LYS A 294 6.59 10.28 31.03
N SER A 295 6.23 9.81 32.22
CA SER A 295 6.94 8.72 32.91
C SER A 295 6.89 7.42 32.09
N GLY A 296 5.72 7.10 31.53
CA GLY A 296 5.53 5.97 30.62
C GLY A 296 6.43 6.04 29.38
N PHE A 297 6.43 7.17 28.66
CA PHE A 297 7.31 7.35 27.50
C PHE A 297 8.80 7.26 27.88
N THR A 298 9.17 7.79 29.04
CA THR A 298 10.54 7.70 29.56
C THR A 298 10.94 6.25 29.82
N TYR A 299 10.04 5.44 30.39
CA TYR A 299 10.25 4.02 30.59
C TYR A 299 10.45 3.28 29.25
N LEU A 300 9.58 3.53 28.27
CA LEU A 300 9.69 2.91 26.93
C LEU A 300 11.04 3.22 26.28
N ALA A 301 11.48 4.48 26.36
CA ALA A 301 12.78 4.90 25.82
C ALA A 301 13.95 4.19 26.53
N ARG A 302 13.92 4.12 27.87
CA ARG A 302 14.95 3.43 28.67
C ARG A 302 15.04 1.93 28.38
N LYS A 303 13.90 1.30 28.06
CA LYS A 303 13.82 -0.13 27.71
C LYS A 303 14.13 -0.42 26.24
N GLY A 304 14.34 0.59 25.40
CA GLY A 304 14.57 0.40 23.97
C GLY A 304 13.31 0.03 23.17
N PHE A 305 12.12 0.11 23.78
CA PHE A 305 10.83 -0.24 23.16
C PHE A 305 10.40 0.72 22.05
N THR A 306 11.16 1.79 21.82
CA THR A 306 10.98 2.67 20.66
C THR A 306 11.46 2.05 19.35
N LYS A 307 12.33 1.02 19.40
CA LYS A 307 12.86 0.31 18.23
C LYS A 307 12.30 -1.11 18.13
N HIS A 308 12.41 -1.87 19.22
CA HIS A 308 11.89 -3.22 19.34
C HIS A 308 11.13 -3.33 20.65
N GLU A 309 9.81 -3.48 20.55
CA GLU A 309 8.93 -3.58 21.71
C GLU A 309 8.74 -5.05 22.06
N GLU A 310 8.86 -5.39 23.35
CA GLU A 310 8.60 -6.75 23.82
C GLU A 310 7.15 -7.18 23.50
N PHE A 311 6.97 -8.47 23.27
CA PHE A 311 5.68 -9.12 23.02
C PHE A 311 5.06 -8.85 21.65
N ASP A 312 5.75 -8.11 20.77
CA ASP A 312 5.32 -7.95 19.37
C ASP A 312 5.25 -9.29 18.64
N GLU A 313 6.14 -10.23 18.97
CA GLU A 313 6.17 -11.59 18.42
C GLU A 313 4.91 -12.42 18.75
N LEU A 314 4.14 -12.01 19.76
CA LEU A 314 2.88 -12.64 20.15
C LEU A 314 1.67 -12.07 19.41
N ILE A 315 1.86 -10.99 18.64
CA ILE A 315 0.80 -10.37 17.84
C ILE A 315 1.03 -10.76 16.37
N PRO A 316 0.06 -11.45 15.72
CA PRO A 316 0.25 -11.86 14.33
C PRO A 316 0.29 -10.66 13.40
N MET A 317 1.24 -10.66 12.46
CA MET A 317 1.27 -9.71 11.35
C MET A 317 0.07 -9.93 10.43
N GLU A 318 -0.52 -8.83 9.98
CA GLU A 318 -1.61 -8.85 9.02
C GLU A 318 -1.09 -8.67 7.59
N SER A 319 -1.60 -9.52 6.70
CA SER A 319 -1.30 -9.48 5.27
C SER A 319 -2.57 -9.24 4.47
N PRO A 320 -2.50 -8.44 3.39
CA PRO A 320 -3.61 -8.30 2.46
C PRO A 320 -3.89 -9.63 1.75
N LEU A 321 -5.15 -9.90 1.47
CA LEU A 321 -5.61 -11.15 0.86
C LEU A 321 -6.62 -10.94 -0.27
N LEU A 322 -7.25 -9.78 -0.39
CA LEU A 322 -8.35 -9.58 -1.33
C LEU A 322 -7.92 -9.79 -2.78
N VAL A 323 -6.83 -9.15 -3.20
CA VAL A 323 -6.29 -9.27 -4.55
C VAL A 323 -5.72 -10.66 -4.78
N GLN A 324 -5.02 -11.22 -3.80
CA GLN A 324 -4.53 -12.60 -3.89
C GLN A 324 -5.67 -13.60 -4.07
N ARG A 325 -6.76 -13.46 -3.32
CA ARG A 325 -7.95 -14.32 -3.45
C ARG A 325 -8.63 -14.15 -4.80
N ALA A 326 -8.69 -12.93 -5.35
CA ALA A 326 -9.20 -12.72 -6.70
C ALA A 326 -8.35 -13.51 -7.73
N ILE A 327 -7.02 -13.50 -7.59
CA ILE A 327 -6.12 -14.28 -8.43
C ILE A 327 -6.32 -15.79 -8.21
N ASP A 328 -6.46 -16.24 -6.96
CA ASP A 328 -6.63 -17.66 -6.61
C ASP A 328 -7.93 -18.28 -7.16
N LEU A 329 -8.94 -17.44 -7.47
CA LEU A 329 -10.18 -17.88 -8.12
C LEU A 329 -10.02 -18.14 -9.62
N LEU A 330 -8.92 -17.70 -10.23
CA LEU A 330 -8.69 -17.81 -11.67
C LEU A 330 -7.90 -19.08 -12.01
N ASP A 331 -8.29 -19.72 -13.10
CA ASP A 331 -7.45 -20.74 -13.72
C ASP A 331 -6.28 -20.09 -14.48
N PHE A 332 -5.28 -20.91 -14.88
CA PHE A 332 -4.12 -20.41 -15.59
C PHE A 332 -4.47 -19.71 -16.92
N SER A 333 -5.52 -20.16 -17.61
CA SER A 333 -5.94 -19.59 -18.89
C SER A 333 -6.51 -18.19 -18.73
N THR A 334 -7.34 -17.98 -17.72
CA THR A 334 -7.95 -16.69 -17.40
C THR A 334 -6.93 -15.73 -16.85
N TRP A 335 -6.06 -16.20 -15.94
CA TRP A 335 -4.92 -15.40 -15.48
C TRP A 335 -4.01 -14.92 -16.62
N SER A 336 -3.75 -15.79 -17.60
CA SER A 336 -2.95 -15.42 -18.78
C SER A 336 -3.60 -14.32 -19.61
N ARG A 337 -4.95 -14.31 -19.70
CA ARG A 337 -5.72 -13.24 -20.36
C ARG A 337 -5.67 -11.94 -19.56
N VAL A 338 -5.84 -11.99 -18.23
CA VAL A 338 -5.70 -10.83 -17.34
C VAL A 338 -4.33 -10.16 -17.53
N LEU A 339 -3.25 -10.95 -17.49
CA LEU A 339 -1.90 -10.45 -17.74
C LEU A 339 -1.74 -9.87 -19.16
N ALA A 340 -2.38 -10.46 -20.17
CA ALA A 340 -2.32 -9.96 -21.53
C ALA A 340 -3.05 -8.62 -21.68
N GLY A 341 -4.24 -8.48 -21.08
CA GLY A 341 -5.01 -7.24 -21.06
C GLY A 341 -4.27 -6.11 -20.34
N ALA A 342 -3.61 -6.43 -19.22
CA ALA A 342 -2.85 -5.44 -18.45
C ALA A 342 -1.47 -5.12 -19.08
N GLY A 343 -1.02 -5.93 -20.04
CA GLY A 343 0.32 -5.85 -20.62
C GLY A 343 1.44 -6.25 -19.65
N LEU A 344 1.14 -7.06 -18.63
CA LEU A 344 2.09 -7.41 -17.57
C LEU A 344 2.59 -8.85 -17.68
N THR A 345 3.77 -9.13 -17.12
CA THR A 345 4.27 -10.50 -16.95
C THR A 345 3.95 -11.02 -15.55
N SER A 346 3.97 -12.34 -15.37
CA SER A 346 3.88 -12.95 -14.04
C SER A 346 4.98 -12.44 -13.11
N GLN A 347 6.21 -12.29 -13.63
CA GLN A 347 7.36 -11.83 -12.86
C GLN A 347 7.18 -10.42 -12.30
N MET A 348 6.55 -9.51 -13.07
CA MET A 348 6.19 -8.18 -12.59
C MET A 348 5.24 -8.28 -11.40
N VAL A 349 4.18 -9.09 -11.52
CA VAL A 349 3.16 -9.22 -10.47
C VAL A 349 3.76 -9.84 -9.20
N GLU A 350 4.56 -10.89 -9.34
CA GLU A 350 5.22 -11.57 -8.22
C GLU A 350 6.22 -10.65 -7.51
N ASN A 351 7.09 -9.98 -8.26
CA ASN A 351 8.16 -9.18 -7.66
C ASN A 351 7.63 -7.86 -7.11
N GLN A 352 6.82 -7.14 -7.89
CA GLN A 352 6.45 -5.77 -7.57
C GLN A 352 5.34 -5.69 -6.52
N PHE A 353 4.39 -6.64 -6.56
CA PHE A 353 3.20 -6.64 -5.70
C PHE A 353 3.19 -7.79 -4.69
N MET A 354 4.20 -8.66 -4.68
CA MET A 354 4.32 -9.81 -3.78
C MET A 354 3.10 -10.74 -3.83
N LEU A 355 2.49 -10.87 -5.01
CA LEU A 355 1.33 -11.73 -5.25
C LEU A 355 1.76 -13.04 -5.88
N LYS A 356 1.16 -14.15 -5.43
CA LYS A 356 1.35 -15.46 -6.05
C LYS A 356 0.47 -15.58 -7.28
N VAL A 357 1.02 -16.16 -8.34
CA VAL A 357 0.31 -16.33 -9.61
C VAL A 357 0.02 -17.82 -9.89
N PRO A 358 -1.07 -18.14 -10.61
CA PRO A 358 -1.37 -19.49 -11.04
C PRO A 358 -0.22 -20.11 -11.83
N ALA A 359 0.18 -21.32 -11.47
CA ALA A 359 1.22 -22.06 -12.17
C ALA A 359 0.72 -22.60 -13.50
N SER A 360 1.59 -22.61 -14.51
CA SER A 360 1.30 -23.29 -15.78
C SER A 360 1.07 -24.78 -15.53
N PRO A 361 -0.05 -25.36 -16.00
CA PRO A 361 -0.26 -26.81 -15.94
C PRO A 361 0.71 -27.57 -16.86
N LEU A 362 1.29 -26.89 -17.86
CA LEU A 362 2.31 -27.43 -18.75
C LEU A 362 3.69 -27.19 -18.13
N ARG A 363 4.42 -28.28 -17.85
CA ARG A 363 5.85 -28.23 -17.54
C ARG A 363 6.62 -28.37 -18.85
N LEU A 364 7.53 -27.44 -19.12
CA LEU A 364 8.54 -27.64 -20.16
C LEU A 364 9.37 -28.86 -19.76
N ILE A 365 9.25 -29.95 -20.51
CA ILE A 365 10.21 -31.06 -20.44
C ILE A 365 11.50 -30.47 -20.99
N LYS A 366 12.51 -30.28 -20.13
CA LYS A 366 13.86 -30.04 -20.61
C LYS A 366 14.22 -31.27 -21.43
N THR A 367 14.24 -31.16 -22.75
CA THR A 367 14.79 -32.18 -23.63
C THR A 367 16.25 -32.31 -23.25
N GLY A 368 16.54 -33.35 -22.48
CA GLY A 368 17.89 -33.68 -22.04
C GLY A 368 18.78 -33.91 -23.26
N ASP A 369 20.03 -33.49 -23.08
CA ASP A 369 21.19 -33.72 -23.93
C ASP A 369 21.02 -34.92 -24.87
N SER A 370 20.82 -34.64 -26.15
CA SER A 370 21.23 -35.55 -27.20
C SER A 370 22.75 -35.63 -27.19
N GLN A 371 23.30 -36.45 -26.29
CA GLN A 371 24.64 -37.01 -26.48
C GLN A 371 24.52 -38.00 -27.64
N GLY A 372 24.97 -37.56 -28.81
CA GLY A 372 25.37 -38.39 -29.94
C GLY A 372 26.88 -38.36 -30.06
#